data_AF-A0A814RE65-F1
#
_entry.id   AF-A0A814RE65-F1
#
_cell.length_a   1.000
_cell.length_b   1.000
_cell.length_c   1.000
_cell.angle_alpha   90.00
_cell.angle_beta   90.00
_cell.angle_gamma   90.00
#
_symmetry.space_group_name_H-M   'P 1'
#
loop_
_entity.id
_entity.type
_entity.pdbx_description
1 polymer ?
#
loop_
_entity_poly.entity_id
_entity_poly.type
_entity_poly.pdbx_seq_one_letter_code
_entity_poly.pdbx_strand_id
1 'polypeptide(L)'
;ITSPKAIIKNADMSEDAVNIATQVLEKYNTEKDIAACKYPSQWQIERKIRDADISLYGINIWNVHDAIINDLPRTNNHVEGYNSRLESNFPKHSHIYHFIELLRDEHLYQHHRAEESDMQIRKRKQLYNNIDSKLKELHEEHIKGTITNV
;
A
#
# COMPACT_ATOMS: atom_id res chain seq x y z
N ILE A 1 38.55 4.18 4.50
CA ILE A 1 37.62 3.36 3.68
C ILE A 1 36.23 3.85 4.04
N THR A 2 35.53 4.48 3.10
CA THR A 2 34.22 5.12 3.32
C THR A 2 33.16 4.09 3.69
N SER A 3 32.36 4.34 4.72
CA SER A 3 31.23 3.51 5.09
C SER A 3 30.25 3.38 3.91
N PRO A 4 29.62 2.21 3.71
CA PRO A 4 28.66 2.02 2.62
C PRO A 4 27.49 2.97 2.81
N LYS A 5 27.30 3.90 1.86
CA LYS A 5 26.19 4.85 1.85
C LYS A 5 24.93 4.14 1.34
N ALA A 6 23.84 4.17 2.11
CA ALA A 6 22.54 3.68 1.67
C ALA A 6 22.03 4.52 0.48
N ILE A 7 21.55 3.85 -0.58
CA ILE A 7 20.96 4.47 -1.76
C ILE A 7 19.46 4.17 -1.76
N ILE A 8 18.65 5.20 -1.55
CA ILE A 8 17.18 5.10 -1.57
C ILE A 8 16.72 5.05 -3.03
N LYS A 9 16.08 3.95 -3.43
CA LYS A 9 15.58 3.76 -4.81
C LYS A 9 14.16 4.29 -5.01
N ASN A 10 13.31 4.20 -3.98
CA ASN A 10 11.95 4.75 -3.87
C ASN A 10 11.63 4.90 -2.37
N ALA A 11 10.90 5.94 -1.95
CA ALA A 11 10.53 6.13 -0.55
C ALA A 11 9.21 6.87 -0.39
N ASP A 12 8.40 6.37 0.55
CA ASP A 12 7.25 7.04 1.19
C ASP A 12 7.24 6.62 2.67
N MET A 13 8.35 6.84 3.38
CA MET A 13 8.58 6.34 4.74
C MET A 13 9.64 7.18 5.48
N SER A 14 9.62 7.20 6.82
CA SER A 14 10.52 8.04 7.65
C SER A 14 12.00 7.67 7.57
N GLU A 15 12.86 8.65 7.84
CA GLU A 15 14.32 8.56 7.77
C GLU A 15 14.93 7.57 8.78
N ASP A 16 14.21 7.25 9.86
CA ASP A 16 14.64 6.32 10.92
C ASP A 16 14.90 4.91 10.39
N ALA A 17 14.26 4.53 9.28
CA ALA A 17 14.43 3.21 8.69
C ALA A 17 15.87 2.93 8.23
N VAL A 18 16.61 3.96 7.79
CA VAL A 18 18.00 3.82 7.34
C VAL A 18 18.94 3.60 8.54
N ASN A 19 18.69 4.31 9.64
CA ASN A 19 19.46 4.18 10.88
C ASN A 19 19.30 2.79 11.48
N ILE A 20 18.07 2.27 11.50
CA ILE A 20 17.77 0.92 11.97
C ILE A 20 18.46 -0.13 11.09
N ALA A 21 18.38 0.01 9.76
CA ALA A 21 19.02 -0.94 8.85
C ALA A 21 20.54 -1.01 9.06
N THR A 22 21.18 0.13 9.34
CA THR A 22 22.62 0.21 9.60
C THR A 22 23.00 -0.55 10.86
N GLN A 23 22.27 -0.36 11.96
CA GLN A 23 22.50 -1.08 13.22
C GLN A 23 22.29 -2.60 13.09
N VAL A 24 21.32 -3.02 12.27
CA VAL A 24 21.04 -4.45 12.04
C VAL A 24 22.16 -5.11 11.22
N LEU A 25 22.68 -4.41 10.21
CA LEU A 25 23.80 -4.90 9.38
C LEU A 25 25.10 -5.03 10.19
N GLU A 26 25.31 -4.22 11.22
CA GLU A 26 26.46 -4.36 12.12
C GLU A 26 26.34 -5.58 13.05
N LYS A 27 25.11 -5.97 13.38
CA LYS A 27 24.84 -7.01 14.37
C LYS A 27 24.66 -8.41 13.78
N TYR A 28 24.17 -8.50 12.55
CA TYR A 28 23.82 -9.77 11.91
C TYR A 28 24.53 -9.92 10.56
N ASN A 29 25.10 -11.10 10.33
CA ASN A 29 25.92 -11.37 9.14
C ASN A 29 25.16 -12.18 8.06
N THR A 30 23.97 -12.66 8.39
CA THR A 30 23.12 -13.54 7.58
C THR A 30 21.86 -12.79 7.18
N GLU A 31 21.56 -12.77 5.88
CA GLU A 31 20.41 -12.04 5.32
C GLU A 31 19.09 -12.43 5.99
N LYS A 32 18.92 -13.71 6.32
CA LYS A 32 17.76 -14.23 7.05
C LYS A 32 17.58 -13.56 8.41
N ASP A 33 18.66 -13.35 9.16
CA ASP A 33 18.61 -12.79 10.51
C ASP A 33 18.52 -11.25 10.47
N ILE A 34 19.10 -10.62 9.43
CA ILE A 34 18.91 -9.19 9.13
C ILE A 34 17.42 -8.91 8.83
N ALA A 35 16.80 -9.74 8.01
CA ALA A 35 15.37 -9.64 7.70
C ALA A 35 14.49 -9.94 8.93
N ALA A 36 14.88 -10.93 9.74
CA ALA A 36 14.15 -11.31 10.95
C ALA A 36 14.32 -10.32 12.12
N CYS A 37 15.39 -9.53 12.15
CA CYS A 37 15.55 -8.51 13.20
C CYS A 37 14.50 -7.40 13.08
N LYS A 38 13.98 -7.15 11.86
CA LYS A 38 12.92 -6.17 11.61
C LYS A 38 11.52 -6.80 11.68
N TYR A 39 11.40 -8.11 11.44
CA TYR A 39 10.13 -8.82 11.42
C TYR A 39 10.25 -10.11 12.24
N PRO A 40 9.42 -10.32 13.29
CA PRO A 40 9.38 -11.62 13.95
C PRO A 40 9.24 -12.70 12.88
N SER A 41 9.90 -13.85 13.04
CA SER A 41 9.78 -14.94 12.05
C SER A 41 8.31 -15.17 11.68
N GLN A 42 8.01 -15.53 10.43
CA GLN A 42 6.62 -15.69 9.93
C GLN A 42 5.72 -16.42 10.94
N TRP A 43 6.27 -17.45 11.60
CA TRP A 43 5.63 -18.20 12.67
C TRP A 43 5.31 -17.37 13.93
N GLN A 44 6.22 -16.51 14.38
CA GLN A 44 5.99 -15.59 15.52
C GLN A 44 4.98 -14.48 15.19
N ILE A 45 4.96 -14.00 13.94
CA ILE A 45 3.93 -13.08 13.43
C ILE A 45 2.57 -13.78 13.45
N GLU A 46 2.45 -14.95 12.83
CA GLU A 46 1.21 -15.74 12.79
C GLU A 46 0.73 -16.16 14.18
N ARG A 47 1.63 -16.39 15.13
CA ARG A 47 1.28 -16.72 16.51
C ARG A 47 0.82 -15.49 17.28
N LYS A 48 1.49 -14.33 17.13
CA LYS A 48 1.02 -13.06 17.72
C LYS A 48 -0.30 -12.58 17.12
N ILE A 49 -0.54 -12.76 15.82
CA ILE A 49 -1.84 -12.46 15.19
C ILE A 49 -2.95 -13.38 15.72
N ARG A 50 -2.63 -14.63 16.04
CA ARG A 50 -3.59 -15.59 16.63
C ARG A 50 -3.86 -15.33 18.11
N ASP A 51 -2.85 -14.92 18.87
CA ASP A 51 -2.91 -14.80 20.32
C ASP A 51 -3.19 -13.36 20.79
N ALA A 52 -2.93 -12.35 19.96
CA ALA A 52 -3.19 -10.95 20.26
C ALA A 52 -4.37 -10.47 19.43
N ASP A 53 -5.37 -9.95 20.13
CA ASP A 53 -6.49 -9.19 19.59
C ASP A 53 -5.98 -7.85 18.96
N ILE A 54 -4.71 -7.50 19.21
CA ILE A 54 -4.07 -6.24 18.86
C ILE A 54 -3.40 -6.28 17.48
N SER A 55 -3.74 -5.32 16.61
CA SER A 55 -3.03 -5.07 15.35
C SER A 55 -1.52 -4.89 15.57
N LEU A 56 -0.72 -5.66 14.82
CA LEU A 56 0.76 -5.57 14.82
C LEU A 56 1.31 -4.18 14.46
N TYR A 57 0.53 -3.44 13.68
CA TYR A 57 0.90 -2.16 13.11
C TYR A 57 -0.07 -1.10 13.64
N GLY A 58 0.50 -0.01 14.17
CA GLY A 58 -0.30 1.14 14.61
C GLY A 58 -1.17 1.66 13.47
N ILE A 59 -2.38 2.12 13.79
CA ILE A 59 -3.32 2.60 12.76
C ILE A 59 -2.74 3.74 11.91
N ASN A 60 -1.79 4.51 12.47
CA ASN A 60 -1.11 5.62 11.84
C ASN A 60 -0.16 5.24 10.69
N ILE A 61 0.19 3.96 10.52
CA ILE A 61 1.05 3.50 9.42
C ILE A 61 0.27 2.79 8.31
N TRP A 62 -1.06 2.82 8.38
CA TRP A 62 -1.90 2.24 7.33
C TRP A 62 -2.03 3.23 6.17
N ASN A 63 -1.88 2.74 4.93
CA ASN A 63 -1.92 3.57 3.71
C ASN A 63 -3.20 4.42 3.53
N VAL A 64 -4.25 4.14 4.29
CA VAL A 64 -5.55 4.84 4.21
C VAL A 64 -5.73 5.84 5.36
N HIS A 65 -4.89 5.78 6.40
CA HIS A 65 -5.00 6.61 7.61
C HIS A 65 -4.97 8.11 7.27
N ASP A 66 -3.90 8.56 6.63
CA ASP A 66 -3.72 9.96 6.30
C ASP A 66 -4.75 10.44 5.27
N ALA A 67 -5.24 9.55 4.42
CA ALA A 67 -6.30 9.86 3.48
C ALA A 67 -7.64 10.11 4.18
N ILE A 68 -7.97 9.32 5.22
CA ILE A 68 -9.20 9.50 6.00
C ILE A 68 -9.15 10.80 6.80
N ILE A 69 -8.04 11.06 7.50
CA ILE A 69 -7.91 12.23 8.38
C ILE A 69 -7.94 13.53 7.58
N ASN A 70 -7.20 13.59 6.47
CA ASN A 70 -7.06 14.80 5.66
C ASN A 70 -8.17 14.94 4.59
N ASP A 71 -9.18 14.06 4.62
CA ASP A 71 -10.27 14.00 3.64
C ASP A 71 -9.77 13.97 2.18
N LEU A 72 -8.63 13.32 1.96
CA LEU A 72 -8.00 13.27 0.65
C LEU A 72 -8.81 12.38 -0.30
N PRO A 73 -8.83 12.71 -1.60
CA PRO A 73 -9.46 11.86 -2.58
C PRO A 73 -8.80 10.49 -2.57
N ARG A 74 -9.61 9.43 -2.51
CA ARG A 74 -9.12 8.06 -2.65
C ARG A 74 -8.52 7.93 -4.05
N THR A 75 -7.20 7.82 -4.13
CA THR A 75 -6.54 7.52 -5.40
C THR A 75 -6.95 6.11 -5.78
N ASN A 76 -7.73 5.97 -6.84
CA ASN A 76 -7.81 4.67 -7.50
C ASN A 76 -6.38 4.33 -7.89
N ASN A 77 -5.85 3.21 -7.42
CA ASN A 77 -4.53 2.77 -7.83
C ASN A 77 -4.59 2.53 -9.35
N HIS A 78 -4.17 3.52 -10.13
CA HIS A 78 -4.32 3.47 -11.58
C HIS A 78 -3.58 2.26 -12.16
N VAL A 79 -2.55 1.79 -11.46
CA VAL A 79 -1.78 0.58 -11.79
C VAL A 79 -2.60 -0.69 -11.57
N GLU A 80 -3.39 -0.77 -10.49
CA GLU A 80 -4.28 -1.93 -10.26
C GLU A 80 -5.37 -1.99 -11.33
N GLY A 81 -5.98 -0.86 -11.67
CA GLY A 81 -6.98 -0.79 -12.74
C GLY A 81 -6.40 -1.17 -14.11
N TYR A 82 -5.20 -0.68 -14.41
CA TYR A 82 -4.45 -1.02 -15.62
C TYR A 82 -4.12 -2.52 -15.69
N ASN A 83 -3.55 -3.08 -14.62
CA ASN A 83 -3.17 -4.49 -14.56
C ASN A 83 -4.38 -5.42 -14.63
N SER A 84 -5.46 -5.09 -13.93
CA SER A 84 -6.68 -5.90 -13.92
C SER A 84 -7.34 -5.97 -15.30
N ARG A 85 -7.36 -4.87 -16.07
CA ARG A 85 -7.88 -4.86 -17.44
C ARG A 85 -6.98 -5.58 -18.42
N LEU A 86 -5.66 -5.42 -18.29
CA LEU A 86 -4.72 -6.18 -19.11
C LEU A 86 -4.86 -7.67 -18.86
N GLU A 87 -4.96 -8.10 -17.61
CA GLU A 87 -5.16 -9.50 -17.25
C GLU A 87 -6.49 -10.04 -17.80
N SER A 88 -7.58 -9.27 -17.71
CA SER A 88 -8.88 -9.71 -18.23
C SER A 88 -8.89 -9.90 -19.75
N ASN A 89 -8.07 -9.14 -20.47
CA ASN A 89 -8.01 -9.16 -21.92
C ASN A 89 -6.90 -10.07 -22.46
N PHE A 90 -6.03 -10.60 -21.59
CA PHE A 90 -4.90 -11.42 -22.00
C PHE A 90 -5.37 -12.82 -22.43
N PRO A 91 -5.10 -13.25 -23.68
CA PRO A 91 -5.43 -14.59 -24.09
C PRO A 91 -4.53 -15.62 -23.40
N LYS A 92 -5.11 -16.79 -23.08
CA LYS A 92 -4.44 -17.92 -22.40
C LYS A 92 -3.14 -18.39 -23.09
N HIS A 93 -3.07 -18.23 -24.42
CA HIS A 93 -1.88 -18.52 -25.21
C HIS A 93 -1.51 -17.29 -26.04
N SER A 94 -0.83 -16.34 -25.38
CA SER A 94 -0.39 -15.10 -26.00
C SER A 94 0.95 -15.24 -26.70
N HIS A 95 1.09 -14.51 -27.82
CA HIS A 95 2.38 -14.24 -28.44
C HIS A 95 2.65 -12.72 -28.42
N ILE A 96 3.89 -12.33 -28.71
CA ILE A 96 4.35 -10.94 -28.58
C ILE A 96 3.48 -9.91 -29.32
N TYR A 97 2.93 -10.26 -30.49
CA TYR A 97 2.03 -9.35 -31.21
C TYR A 97 0.69 -9.10 -30.50
N HIS A 98 0.08 -10.11 -29.87
CA HIS A 98 -1.11 -9.91 -29.03
C HIS A 98 -0.81 -8.97 -27.86
N PHE A 99 0.38 -9.08 -27.27
CA PHE A 99 0.81 -8.16 -26.22
C PHE A 99 0.92 -6.71 -26.72
N ILE A 100 1.52 -6.50 -27.90
CA ILE A 100 1.65 -5.17 -28.50
C ILE A 100 0.28 -4.56 -28.82
N GLU A 101 -0.66 -5.35 -29.33
CA GLU A 101 -2.03 -4.92 -29.62
C GLU A 101 -2.77 -4.53 -28.34
N LEU A 102 -2.70 -5.38 -27.30
CA LEU A 102 -3.28 -5.08 -25.99
C LEU A 102 -2.71 -3.81 -25.36
N LEU A 103 -1.40 -3.59 -25.49
CA LEU A 103 -0.78 -2.35 -25.01
C LEU A 103 -1.30 -1.11 -25.75
N ARG A 104 -1.53 -1.21 -27.06
CA ARG A 104 -2.09 -0.12 -27.86
C ARG A 104 -3.51 0.21 -27.43
N ASP A 105 -4.36 -0.81 -27.27
CA ASP A 105 -5.75 -0.65 -26.86
C ASP A 105 -5.87 -0.08 -25.44
N GLU A 106 -5.02 -0.55 -24.53
CA GLU A 106 -4.95 -0.02 -23.17
C GLU A 106 -4.50 1.44 -23.15
N HIS A 107 -3.49 1.80 -23.94
CA HIS A 107 -3.03 3.19 -24.05
C HIS A 107 -4.14 4.13 -24.57
N LEU A 108 -4.87 3.72 -25.61
CA LEU A 108 -6.01 4.48 -26.14
C LEU A 108 -7.12 4.65 -25.10
N TYR A 109 -7.43 3.59 -24.35
CA TYR A 109 -8.43 3.67 -23.28
C TYR A 109 -8.03 4.63 -22.17
N GLN A 110 -6.78 4.60 -21.72
CA GLN A 110 -6.30 5.47 -20.66
C GLN A 110 -6.33 6.94 -21.08
N HIS A 111 -6.00 7.25 -22.34
CA HIS A 111 -6.18 8.59 -22.91
C HIS A 111 -7.64 9.04 -22.88
N HIS A 112 -8.56 8.22 -23.39
CA HIS A 112 -9.99 8.55 -23.37
C HIS A 112 -10.52 8.73 -21.95
N ARG A 113 -10.02 7.93 -20.99
CA ARG A 113 -10.38 8.07 -19.57
C ARG A 113 -9.82 9.34 -18.93
N ALA A 114 -8.60 9.75 -19.27
CA ALA A 114 -8.04 11.01 -18.81
C ALA A 114 -8.87 12.19 -19.33
N GLU A 115 -9.20 12.19 -20.62
CA GLU A 115 -10.05 13.20 -21.26
C GLU A 115 -11.47 13.24 -20.64
N GLU A 116 -12.08 12.08 -20.38
CA GLU A 116 -13.36 12.00 -19.66
C GLU A 116 -13.27 12.54 -18.23
N SER A 117 -12.15 12.31 -17.54
CA SER A 117 -11.97 12.76 -16.16
C SER A 117 -11.86 14.27 -16.05
N ASP A 118 -11.26 14.93 -17.05
CA ASP A 118 -11.19 16.39 -17.13
C ASP A 118 -12.56 17.02 -17.41
N MET A 119 -13.45 16.30 -18.10
CA MET A 119 -14.80 16.77 -18.42
C MET A 119 -15.87 16.43 -17.37
N GLN A 120 -15.69 15.35 -16.61
CA GLN A 120 -16.69 14.87 -15.64
C GLN A 120 -16.04 14.59 -14.28
N ILE A 121 -16.32 15.47 -13.31
CA ILE A 121 -16.16 15.16 -11.89
C ILE A 121 -17.20 14.09 -11.54
N ARG A 122 -16.87 12.81 -11.74
CA ARG A 122 -17.75 11.70 -11.41
C ARG A 122 -18.14 11.81 -9.94
N LYS A 123 -19.45 11.94 -9.67
CA LYS A 123 -19.96 11.96 -8.30
C LYS A 123 -19.60 10.65 -7.61
N ARG A 124 -18.87 10.76 -6.51
CA ARG A 124 -18.48 9.62 -5.66
C ARG A 124 -19.74 8.85 -5.22
N LYS A 125 -19.68 7.51 -5.26
CA LYS A 125 -20.78 6.67 -4.75
C LYS A 125 -20.95 6.92 -3.25
N GLN A 126 -22.19 7.07 -2.80
CA GLN A 126 -22.51 7.30 -1.38
C GLN A 126 -21.95 6.23 -0.45
N LEU A 127 -21.86 4.97 -0.90
CA LEU A 127 -21.26 3.88 -0.14
C LEU A 127 -19.86 4.23 0.38
N TYR A 128 -19.01 4.83 -0.46
CA TYR A 128 -17.65 5.18 -0.05
C TYR A 128 -17.63 6.33 0.95
N ASN A 129 -18.55 7.28 0.84
CA ASN A 129 -18.68 8.35 1.84
C ASN A 129 -19.10 7.77 3.19
N ASN A 130 -20.05 6.82 3.20
CA ASN A 130 -20.49 6.17 4.42
C ASN A 130 -19.37 5.36 5.09
N ILE A 131 -18.52 4.70 4.28
CA ILE A 131 -17.35 3.98 4.79
C ILE A 131 -16.35 4.96 5.41
N ASP A 132 -16.04 6.07 4.74
CA ASP A 132 -15.09 7.05 5.25
C ASP A 132 -15.59 7.69 6.55
N SER A 133 -16.89 8.05 6.62
CA SER A 133 -17.49 8.57 7.85
C SER A 133 -17.36 7.58 9.01
N LYS A 134 -17.66 6.30 8.76
CA LYS A 134 -17.52 5.25 9.78
C LYS A 134 -16.07 5.05 10.22
N LEU A 135 -15.11 5.17 9.30
CA LEU A 135 -13.69 5.08 9.63
C LEU A 135 -13.20 6.27 10.46
N LYS A 136 -13.72 7.48 10.19
CA LYS A 136 -13.45 8.66 11.03
C LYS A 136 -13.97 8.48 12.45
N GLU A 137 -15.20 8.00 12.59
CA GLU A 137 -15.79 7.69 13.90
C GLU A 137 -14.93 6.69 14.68
N LEU A 138 -14.57 5.56 14.07
CA LEU A 138 -13.71 4.55 14.69
C LEU A 138 -12.32 5.09 15.06
N HIS A 139 -11.75 5.97 14.23
CA HIS A 139 -10.46 6.62 14.52
C HIS A 139 -10.56 7.54 15.75
N GLU A 140 -11.62 8.34 15.84
CA GLU A 140 -11.87 9.18 17.00
C GLU A 140 -12.08 8.36 18.28
N GLU A 141 -12.82 7.26 18.20
CA GLU A 141 -13.05 6.33 19.32
C GLU A 141 -11.75 5.67 19.79
N HIS A 142 -10.86 5.32 18.86
CA HIS A 142 -9.52 4.81 19.14
C HIS A 142 -8.65 5.87 19.84
N ILE A 143 -8.65 7.13 19.36
CA ILE A 143 -7.90 8.24 20.02
C ILE A 143 -8.44 8.51 21.43
N LYS A 144 -9.77 8.50 21.62
CA LYS A 144 -10.42 8.75 22.91
C LYS A 144 -10.23 7.61 23.91
N GLY A 145 -9.57 6.51 23.53
CA GLY A 145 -9.32 5.35 24.39
C GLY A 145 -10.59 4.61 24.81
N THR A 146 -11.70 4.83 24.09
CA THR A 146 -13.00 4.20 24.38
C THR A 146 -13.05 2.77 23.83
N ILE A 147 -12.27 2.50 22.78
CA ILE A 147 -11.94 1.15 22.34
C ILE A 147 -10.68 0.73 23.11
N THR A 148 -10.86 0.15 24.29
CA THR A 148 -9.84 -0.75 24.84
C THR A 148 -9.78 -1.96 23.92
N ASN A 149 -8.69 -2.09 23.17
CA ASN A 149 -8.22 -3.28 22.45
C ASN A 149 -9.27 -4.41 22.36
N VAL A 150 -9.97 -4.45 21.23
CA VAL A 150 -10.10 -5.73 20.53
C VAL A 150 -8.72 -5.88 19.88
#